data_AF-A0A7C6IV53-F1
#
_entry.id   AF-A0A7C6IV53-F1
#
_cell.length_a   1.000
_cell.length_b   1.000
_cell.length_c   1.000
_cell.angle_alpha   90.00
_cell.angle_beta   90.00
_cell.angle_gamma   90.00
#
_symmetry.space_group_name_H-M   'P 1'
#
loop_
_entity.id
_entity.type
_entity.pdbx_description
1 polymer ?
#
loop_
_entity_poly.entity_id
_entity_poly.type
_entity_poly.pdbx_seq_one_letter_code
_entity_poly.pdbx_strand_id
1 'polypeptide(L)'
;MTKRRDNIYISTSTILILIILLCIIMLDIGSASAQTEEVEIVGNASGLVLLPPSSKLFNIGNLNPGDKITKTLKISNNYSRPYTLYMRAERIGEEEEENDLLNELQLTITYNGDVIYEGSATGTSEGGSITQNISLGKINPNQSYELIATISLNGPNTGNEYQGKEAQVKWIFTAQTDKKDKDKDKGKDKDKDKEKPPIITSPIEEPESPPIEEPEPPEHPIVVIEDEPIPAGPPDMPKTGEGFPYPFYIAGAAAILLGVGMIKKNEE
;
A
#
# COMPACT_ATOMS: atom_id res chain seq x y z
N MET A 1 75.29 4.99 -4.01
CA MET A 1 73.90 4.83 -3.51
C MET A 1 72.98 4.70 -4.72
N THR A 2 72.59 3.48 -5.07
CA THR A 2 71.69 3.20 -6.20
C THR A 2 70.48 2.44 -5.64
N LYS A 3 69.34 3.14 -5.60
CA LYS A 3 68.07 2.65 -5.05
C LYS A 3 67.48 1.66 -6.07
N ARG A 4 67.53 0.35 -5.78
CA ARG A 4 66.77 -0.67 -6.52
C ARG A 4 65.28 -0.33 -6.37
N ARG A 5 64.57 -0.21 -7.49
CA ARG A 5 63.11 -0.19 -7.53
C ARG A 5 62.69 -1.64 -7.78
N ASP A 6 62.21 -2.31 -6.75
CA ASP A 6 61.68 -3.65 -6.88
C ASP A 6 60.26 -3.54 -7.47
N ASN A 7 60.11 -3.85 -8.75
CA ASN A 7 58.80 -3.97 -9.39
C ASN A 7 58.09 -5.20 -8.81
N ILE A 8 56.96 -4.97 -8.14
CA ILE A 8 56.09 -6.04 -7.63
C ILE A 8 55.42 -6.70 -8.85
N TYR A 9 55.90 -7.89 -9.23
CA TYR A 9 55.22 -8.74 -10.21
C TYR A 9 54.06 -9.46 -9.51
N ILE A 10 52.84 -9.02 -9.79
CA ILE A 10 51.62 -9.71 -9.35
C ILE A 10 51.46 -10.94 -10.26
N SER A 11 51.64 -12.15 -9.72
CA SER A 11 51.56 -13.38 -10.52
C SER A 11 50.13 -13.63 -10.99
N THR A 12 49.96 -14.24 -12.16
CA THR A 12 48.64 -14.58 -12.71
C THR A 12 47.78 -15.39 -11.73
N SER A 13 48.42 -16.23 -10.89
CA SER A 13 47.77 -16.96 -9.79
C SER A 13 47.22 -16.04 -8.70
N THR A 14 47.91 -14.95 -8.36
CA THR A 14 47.41 -13.97 -7.37
C THR A 14 46.23 -13.16 -7.90
N ILE A 15 46.19 -12.86 -9.20
CA ILE A 15 45.03 -12.21 -9.85
C ILE A 15 43.82 -13.15 -9.85
N LEU A 16 44.02 -14.44 -10.16
CA LEU A 16 42.95 -15.43 -10.16
C LEU A 16 42.33 -15.62 -8.76
N ILE A 17 43.17 -15.65 -7.72
CA ILE A 17 42.71 -15.76 -6.32
C ILE A 17 41.90 -14.51 -5.92
N LEU A 18 42.32 -13.32 -6.35
CA LEU A 18 41.60 -12.07 -6.06
C LEU A 18 40.22 -12.04 -6.72
N ILE A 19 40.11 -12.54 -7.97
CA ILE A 19 38.84 -12.63 -8.71
C ILE A 19 37.89 -13.63 -8.05
N ILE A 20 38.40 -14.80 -7.64
CA ILE A 20 37.58 -15.81 -6.95
C ILE A 20 37.10 -15.26 -5.59
N LEU A 21 37.96 -14.55 -4.86
CA LEU A 21 37.57 -13.91 -3.60
C LEU A 21 36.49 -12.84 -3.84
N LEU A 22 36.59 -12.05 -4.91
CA LEU A 22 35.56 -11.08 -5.30
C LEU A 22 34.23 -11.75 -5.68
N CYS A 23 34.27 -12.89 -6.39
CA CYS A 23 33.07 -13.64 -6.75
C CYS A 23 32.37 -14.27 -5.54
N ILE A 24 33.12 -14.71 -4.52
CA ILE A 24 32.56 -15.25 -3.28
C ILE A 24 31.84 -14.14 -2.48
N ILE A 25 32.38 -12.91 -2.49
CA ILE A 25 31.74 -11.76 -1.83
C ILE A 25 30.42 -11.37 -2.53
N MET A 26 30.26 -11.65 -3.83
CA MET A 26 29.03 -11.39 -4.59
C MET A 26 27.94 -12.47 -4.42
N LEU A 27 28.26 -13.62 -3.80
CA LEU A 27 27.32 -14.72 -3.60
C LEU A 27 26.40 -14.54 -2.36
N ASP A 28 26.63 -13.51 -1.55
CA ASP A 28 25.82 -13.16 -0.38
C ASP A 28 24.80 -12.02 -0.64
N ILE A 29 24.35 -11.85 -1.89
CA ILE A 29 23.16 -11.02 -2.16
C ILE A 29 21.95 -11.78 -1.63
N GLY A 30 21.65 -11.50 -0.37
CA GLY A 30 20.71 -12.23 0.46
C GLY A 30 19.35 -12.40 -0.19
N SER A 31 18.76 -13.56 0.08
CA SER A 31 17.30 -13.64 0.12
C SER A 31 16.84 -12.74 1.27
N ALA A 32 16.49 -11.51 0.94
CA ALA A 32 15.70 -10.68 1.83
C ALA A 32 14.34 -11.39 1.98
N SER A 33 14.21 -12.23 3.00
CA SER A 33 12.91 -12.60 3.50
C SER A 33 12.32 -11.32 4.08
N ALA A 34 11.59 -10.59 3.24
CA ALA A 34 10.72 -9.54 3.72
C ALA A 34 9.74 -10.22 4.66
N GLN A 35 9.92 -10.04 5.96
CA GLN A 35 8.93 -10.47 6.95
C GLN A 35 7.72 -9.57 6.75
N THR A 36 6.81 -10.01 5.89
CA THR A 36 5.49 -9.42 5.77
C THR A 36 4.77 -9.69 7.08
N GLU A 37 4.48 -8.63 7.84
CA GLU A 37 3.48 -8.70 8.91
C GLU A 37 2.19 -9.27 8.31
N GLU A 38 1.88 -10.52 8.67
CA GLU A 38 0.70 -11.22 8.19
C GLU A 38 -0.51 -10.64 8.93
N VAL A 39 -1.39 -9.98 8.19
CA VAL A 39 -2.65 -9.48 8.73
C VAL A 39 -3.70 -10.59 8.57
N GLU A 40 -4.41 -10.91 9.65
CA GLU A 40 -5.44 -11.95 9.67
C GLU A 40 -6.77 -11.41 10.23
N ILE A 41 -7.89 -11.82 9.63
CA ILE A 41 -9.23 -11.69 10.19
C ILE A 41 -9.72 -13.06 10.60
N VAL A 42 -9.95 -13.24 11.90
CA VAL A 42 -10.42 -14.49 12.50
C VAL A 42 -11.87 -14.32 12.94
N GLY A 43 -12.79 -15.05 12.32
CA GLY A 43 -14.16 -15.21 12.82
C GLY A 43 -14.20 -16.16 14.00
N ASN A 44 -14.71 -15.73 15.14
CA ASN A 44 -14.87 -16.55 16.35
C ASN A 44 -16.20 -16.22 17.08
N ALA A 45 -16.37 -16.73 18.30
CA ALA A 45 -17.60 -16.52 19.08
C ALA A 45 -17.88 -15.04 19.44
N SER A 46 -16.87 -14.18 19.42
CA SER A 46 -16.98 -12.73 19.65
C SER A 46 -17.22 -11.93 18.36
N GLY A 47 -17.28 -12.58 17.20
CA GLY A 47 -17.40 -11.93 15.88
C GLY A 47 -16.10 -12.01 15.07
N LEU A 48 -15.89 -11.05 14.17
CA LEU A 48 -14.65 -10.92 13.41
C LEU A 48 -13.60 -10.17 14.23
N VAL A 49 -12.40 -10.74 14.35
CA VAL A 49 -11.27 -10.16 15.08
C VAL A 49 -10.10 -9.96 14.13
N LEU A 50 -9.55 -8.74 14.09
CA LEU A 50 -8.34 -8.42 13.33
C LEU A 50 -7.09 -8.71 14.17
N LEU A 51 -6.12 -9.40 13.58
CA LEU A 51 -4.86 -9.76 14.19
C LEU A 51 -3.68 -9.35 13.29
N PRO A 52 -2.67 -8.64 13.82
CA PRO A 52 -2.72 -7.94 15.11
C PRO A 52 -3.83 -6.85 15.16
N PRO A 53 -4.26 -6.42 16.37
CA PRO A 53 -5.22 -5.33 16.50
C PRO A 53 -4.69 -4.05 15.84
N SER A 54 -5.59 -3.28 15.22
CA SER A 54 -5.27 -2.00 14.57
C SER A 54 -4.25 -2.10 13.41
N SER A 55 -4.03 -3.30 12.86
CA SER A 55 -3.23 -3.47 11.65
C SER A 55 -3.81 -2.72 10.45
N LYS A 56 -2.92 -2.16 9.63
CA LYS A 56 -3.28 -1.55 8.35
C LYS A 56 -2.98 -2.54 7.22
N LEU A 57 -3.90 -2.66 6.27
CA LEU A 57 -3.66 -3.50 5.09
C LEU A 57 -2.55 -2.91 4.22
N PHE A 58 -2.55 -1.58 4.05
CA PHE A 58 -1.51 -0.85 3.35
C PHE A 58 -1.01 0.33 4.18
N ASN A 59 0.28 0.64 4.02
CA ASN A 59 0.85 1.90 4.47
C ASN A 59 1.34 2.64 3.22
N ILE A 60 0.53 3.54 2.70
CA ILE A 60 0.70 4.19 1.39
C ILE A 60 1.40 5.55 1.58
N GLY A 61 2.52 5.55 2.32
CA GLY A 61 3.38 6.72 2.46
C GLY A 61 4.61 6.56 1.55
N ASN A 62 5.00 7.63 0.86
CA ASN A 62 6.23 7.69 0.06
C ASN A 62 6.30 6.68 -1.11
N LEU A 63 5.20 6.47 -1.82
CA LEU A 63 5.23 5.76 -3.10
C LEU A 63 5.93 6.62 -4.17
N ASN A 64 6.79 6.00 -4.96
CA ASN A 64 7.35 6.59 -6.17
C ASN A 64 6.47 6.26 -7.39
N PRO A 65 6.49 7.11 -8.43
CA PRO A 65 5.81 6.83 -9.70
C PRO A 65 6.13 5.42 -10.24
N GLY A 66 5.10 4.60 -10.45
CA GLY A 66 5.24 3.22 -10.93
C GLY A 66 5.42 2.16 -9.84
N ASP A 67 5.52 2.55 -8.56
CA ASP A 67 5.62 1.60 -7.45
C ASP A 67 4.37 0.72 -7.36
N LYS A 68 4.57 -0.52 -6.89
CA LYS A 68 3.54 -1.52 -6.68
C LYS A 68 3.71 -2.18 -5.32
N ILE A 69 2.65 -2.18 -4.52
CA ILE A 69 2.60 -2.84 -3.22
C ILE A 69 1.54 -3.93 -3.25
N THR A 70 1.92 -5.15 -2.89
CA THR A 70 1.00 -6.27 -2.70
C THR A 70 0.97 -6.70 -1.24
N LYS A 71 -0.24 -6.95 -0.74
CA LYS A 71 -0.50 -7.37 0.64
C LYS A 71 -1.51 -8.51 0.65
N THR A 72 -1.23 -9.50 1.48
CA THR A 72 -2.09 -10.66 1.68
C THR A 72 -2.76 -10.56 3.04
N LEU A 73 -4.08 -10.67 3.04
CA LEU A 73 -4.94 -10.75 4.22
C LEU A 73 -5.48 -12.17 4.32
N LYS A 74 -5.15 -12.84 5.43
CA LYS A 74 -5.71 -14.15 5.73
C LYS A 74 -7.07 -14.00 6.39
N ILE A 75 -8.03 -14.81 5.99
CA ILE A 75 -9.39 -14.80 6.53
C ILE A 75 -9.73 -16.20 6.96
N SER A 76 -9.98 -16.41 8.26
CA SER A 76 -10.25 -17.73 8.83
C SER A 76 -11.53 -17.76 9.66
N ASN A 77 -12.18 -18.93 9.69
CA ASN A 77 -13.35 -19.17 10.53
C ASN A 77 -13.02 -20.16 11.65
N ASN A 78 -12.71 -19.63 12.83
CA ASN A 78 -12.55 -20.38 14.08
C ASN A 78 -13.85 -20.45 14.90
N TYR A 79 -14.97 -20.03 14.33
CA TYR A 79 -16.29 -20.18 14.93
C TYR A 79 -16.88 -21.56 14.62
N SER A 80 -17.83 -22.00 15.44
CA SER A 80 -18.45 -23.33 15.32
C SER A 80 -19.49 -23.44 14.20
N ARG A 81 -19.85 -22.31 13.56
CA ARG A 81 -20.88 -22.24 12.52
C ARG A 81 -20.35 -21.53 11.28
N PRO A 82 -20.88 -21.86 10.09
CA PRO A 82 -20.56 -21.10 8.89
C PRO A 82 -21.17 -19.70 8.93
N TYR A 83 -20.53 -18.74 8.28
CA TYR A 83 -21.08 -17.42 8.01
C TYR A 83 -20.82 -17.01 6.56
N THR A 84 -21.64 -16.10 6.05
CA THR A 84 -21.39 -15.41 4.78
C THR A 84 -20.56 -14.17 5.08
N LEU A 85 -19.46 -13.98 4.37
CA LEU A 85 -18.58 -12.83 4.53
C LEU A 85 -18.81 -11.83 3.39
N TYR A 86 -18.86 -10.55 3.75
CA TYR A 86 -18.91 -9.43 2.83
C TYR A 86 -17.75 -8.48 3.10
N MET A 87 -17.30 -7.80 2.07
CA MET A 87 -16.28 -6.76 2.14
C MET A 87 -16.76 -5.51 1.39
N ARG A 88 -16.40 -4.35 1.90
CA ARG A 88 -16.38 -3.09 1.15
C ARG A 88 -15.24 -2.20 1.63
N ALA A 89 -14.95 -1.17 0.85
CA ALA A 89 -13.96 -0.15 1.17
C ALA A 89 -14.60 1.24 1.10
N GLU A 90 -14.34 2.07 2.10
CA GLU A 90 -14.85 3.44 2.19
C GLU A 90 -13.67 4.42 2.24
N ARG A 91 -13.76 5.52 1.50
CA ARG A 91 -12.79 6.62 1.59
C ARG A 91 -12.81 7.22 3.00
N ILE A 92 -11.66 7.70 3.46
CA ILE A 92 -11.54 8.56 4.64
C ILE A 92 -11.05 9.93 4.16
N GLY A 93 -11.76 11.01 4.51
CA GLY A 93 -11.44 12.38 4.08
C GLY A 93 -12.44 12.92 3.06
N GLU A 94 -12.25 14.18 2.65
CA GLU A 94 -13.10 14.85 1.66
C GLU A 94 -12.83 14.30 0.25
N GLU A 95 -13.87 14.31 -0.59
CA GLU A 95 -13.74 13.99 -2.01
C GLU A 95 -13.05 15.15 -2.73
N GLU A 96 -12.14 14.85 -3.67
CA GLU A 96 -11.63 15.83 -4.64
C GLU A 96 -10.74 16.95 -4.06
N GLU A 97 -9.92 16.66 -3.06
CA GLU A 97 -8.80 17.55 -2.72
C GLU A 97 -7.90 17.78 -3.94
N GLU A 98 -7.28 18.97 -4.02
CA GLU A 98 -6.28 19.25 -5.06
C GLU A 98 -5.13 18.23 -4.96
N ASN A 99 -4.92 17.49 -6.05
CA ASN A 99 -3.96 16.38 -6.15
C ASN A 99 -4.28 15.23 -5.19
N ASP A 100 -5.54 14.80 -5.16
CA ASP A 100 -5.99 13.61 -4.44
C ASP A 100 -5.33 12.32 -4.96
N LEU A 101 -4.40 11.78 -4.17
CA LEU A 101 -3.58 10.62 -4.50
C LEU A 101 -4.43 9.36 -4.78
N LEU A 102 -5.64 9.23 -4.21
CA LEU A 102 -6.49 8.05 -4.45
C LEU A 102 -6.91 7.90 -5.92
N ASN A 103 -6.99 9.00 -6.68
CA ASN A 103 -7.32 8.98 -8.11
C ASN A 103 -6.20 8.36 -8.95
N GLU A 104 -4.95 8.52 -8.54
CA GLU A 104 -3.78 8.01 -9.26
C GLU A 104 -3.36 6.59 -8.83
N LEU A 105 -4.06 6.03 -7.85
CA LEU A 105 -3.83 4.66 -7.39
C LEU A 105 -4.80 3.70 -8.08
N GLN A 106 -4.24 2.66 -8.69
CA GLN A 106 -4.99 1.51 -9.18
C GLN A 106 -5.01 0.43 -8.10
N LEU A 107 -6.17 -0.17 -7.86
CA LEU A 107 -6.40 -1.23 -6.88
C LEU A 107 -6.92 -2.49 -7.58
N THR A 108 -6.26 -3.62 -7.32
CA THR A 108 -6.69 -4.95 -7.73
C THR A 108 -6.87 -5.81 -6.48
N ILE A 109 -8.00 -6.52 -6.39
CA ILE A 109 -8.29 -7.47 -5.32
C ILE A 109 -8.57 -8.83 -5.91
N THR A 110 -7.78 -9.80 -5.46
CA THR A 110 -7.94 -11.21 -5.77
C THR A 110 -8.40 -11.94 -4.52
N TYR A 111 -9.42 -12.76 -4.63
CA TYR A 111 -9.90 -13.62 -3.56
C TYR A 111 -9.99 -15.05 -4.06
N ASN A 112 -9.31 -15.99 -3.39
CA ASN A 112 -9.27 -17.39 -3.77
C ASN A 112 -8.84 -17.63 -5.25
N GLY A 113 -7.95 -16.78 -5.76
CA GLY A 113 -7.44 -16.85 -7.13
C GLY A 113 -8.24 -16.06 -8.17
N ASP A 114 -9.46 -15.63 -7.85
CA ASP A 114 -10.31 -14.86 -8.75
C ASP A 114 -10.18 -13.35 -8.50
N VAL A 115 -10.05 -12.55 -9.56
CA VAL A 115 -10.09 -11.09 -9.46
C VAL A 115 -11.53 -10.66 -9.21
N ILE A 116 -11.80 -10.15 -8.01
CA ILE A 116 -13.14 -9.70 -7.59
C ILE A 116 -13.31 -8.19 -7.70
N TYR A 117 -12.21 -7.45 -7.84
CA TYR A 117 -12.22 -6.02 -8.10
C TYR A 117 -10.94 -5.61 -8.84
N GLU A 118 -11.07 -4.78 -9.85
CA GLU A 118 -9.97 -4.11 -10.53
C GLU A 118 -10.47 -2.73 -10.97
N GLY A 119 -9.83 -1.67 -10.47
CA GLY A 119 -10.27 -0.30 -10.73
C GLY A 119 -9.50 0.75 -9.93
N SER A 120 -10.00 1.99 -9.94
CA SER A 120 -9.42 3.07 -9.14
C SER A 120 -9.51 2.76 -7.64
N ALA A 121 -8.54 3.22 -6.85
CA ALA A 121 -8.56 3.08 -5.40
C ALA A 121 -9.63 3.96 -4.71
N THR A 122 -10.23 4.90 -5.43
CA THR A 122 -11.46 5.61 -4.99
C THR A 122 -12.65 4.66 -4.80
N GLY A 123 -12.58 3.48 -5.40
CA GLY A 123 -13.54 2.39 -5.19
C GLY A 123 -14.57 2.25 -6.31
N THR A 124 -14.39 2.92 -7.44
CA THR A 124 -15.22 2.80 -8.65
C THR A 124 -14.47 2.14 -9.80
N SER A 125 -15.14 1.22 -10.51
CA SER A 125 -14.66 0.64 -11.77
C SER A 125 -15.82 0.45 -12.76
N GLU A 126 -15.51 0.16 -14.03
CA GLU A 126 -16.53 -0.13 -15.05
C GLU A 126 -17.34 -1.40 -14.74
N GLY A 127 -16.75 -2.35 -14.01
CA GLY A 127 -17.35 -3.64 -13.67
C GLY A 127 -18.05 -3.70 -12.31
N GLY A 128 -17.99 -2.62 -11.51
CA GLY A 128 -18.61 -2.57 -10.19
C GLY A 128 -17.97 -1.52 -9.27
N SER A 129 -18.41 -1.50 -8.01
CA SER A 129 -17.84 -0.60 -7.01
C SER A 129 -17.60 -1.36 -5.71
N ILE A 130 -16.40 -1.18 -5.16
CA ILE A 130 -16.04 -1.71 -3.83
C ILE A 130 -16.54 -0.80 -2.70
N THR A 131 -17.14 0.35 -3.01
CA THR A 131 -17.89 1.14 -2.02
C THR A 131 -19.17 0.43 -1.56
N GLN A 132 -19.64 -0.56 -2.33
CA GLN A 132 -20.76 -1.42 -2.00
C GLN A 132 -20.28 -2.79 -1.53
N ASN A 133 -21.14 -3.52 -0.81
CA ASN A 133 -20.79 -4.85 -0.30
C ASN A 133 -20.56 -5.86 -1.44
N ILE A 134 -19.35 -6.38 -1.53
CA ILE A 134 -18.99 -7.53 -2.34
C ILE A 134 -19.08 -8.78 -1.46
N SER A 135 -19.81 -9.80 -1.91
CA SER A 135 -19.87 -11.09 -1.23
C SER A 135 -18.59 -11.89 -1.48
N LEU A 136 -17.92 -12.32 -0.42
CA LEU A 136 -16.81 -13.27 -0.46
C LEU A 136 -17.28 -14.73 -0.28
N GLY A 137 -18.59 -14.92 -0.24
CA GLY A 137 -19.22 -16.23 -0.10
C GLY A 137 -19.24 -16.74 1.34
N LYS A 138 -19.54 -18.04 1.46
CA LYS A 138 -19.74 -18.73 2.73
C LYS A 138 -18.45 -19.39 3.20
N ILE A 139 -18.05 -19.10 4.44
CA ILE A 139 -16.86 -19.67 5.07
C ILE A 139 -17.31 -20.68 6.13
N ASN A 140 -16.98 -21.96 5.93
CA ASN A 140 -17.30 -23.02 6.89
C ASN A 140 -16.31 -23.08 8.06
N PRO A 141 -16.66 -23.71 9.19
CA PRO A 141 -15.76 -23.88 10.32
C PRO A 141 -14.42 -24.50 9.89
N ASN A 142 -13.33 -23.95 10.42
CA ASN A 142 -11.93 -24.33 10.16
C ASN A 142 -11.47 -24.10 8.71
N GLN A 143 -12.20 -23.33 7.91
CA GLN A 143 -11.73 -22.89 6.60
C GLN A 143 -10.94 -21.59 6.71
N SER A 144 -9.95 -21.44 5.83
CA SER A 144 -9.15 -20.24 5.68
C SER A 144 -9.01 -19.92 4.19
N TYR A 145 -9.04 -18.63 3.87
CA TYR A 145 -8.87 -18.10 2.51
C TYR A 145 -7.89 -16.94 2.53
N GLU A 146 -7.28 -16.67 1.38
CA GLU A 146 -6.40 -15.53 1.17
C GLU A 146 -7.09 -14.50 0.29
N LEU A 147 -7.04 -13.26 0.74
CA LEU A 147 -7.39 -12.09 -0.03
C LEU A 147 -6.09 -11.33 -0.32
N ILE A 148 -5.78 -11.16 -1.60
CA ILE A 148 -4.58 -10.45 -2.05
C ILE A 148 -5.04 -9.12 -2.61
N ALA A 149 -4.62 -8.04 -1.96
CA ALA A 149 -4.85 -6.69 -2.43
C ALA A 149 -3.54 -6.13 -2.99
N THR A 150 -3.61 -5.49 -4.15
CA THR A 150 -2.47 -4.90 -4.83
C THR A 150 -2.79 -3.48 -5.22
N ILE A 151 -1.93 -2.56 -4.82
CA ILE A 151 -2.00 -1.14 -5.17
C ILE A 151 -0.81 -0.81 -6.07
N SER A 152 -1.05 -0.05 -7.13
CA SER A 152 0.01 0.52 -7.97
C SER A 152 -0.22 1.99 -8.22
N LEU A 153 0.86 2.78 -8.18
CA LEU A 153 0.83 4.20 -8.49
C LEU A 153 1.03 4.43 -9.99
N ASN A 154 0.13 5.18 -10.62
CA ASN A 154 0.17 5.46 -12.05
C ASN A 154 1.30 6.46 -12.40
N GLY A 155 2.47 5.92 -12.74
CA GLY A 155 3.69 6.72 -12.92
C GLY A 155 3.60 7.88 -13.94
N PRO A 156 3.01 7.70 -15.14
CA PRO A 156 2.85 8.78 -16.12
C PRO A 156 2.07 10.00 -15.64
N ASN A 157 1.19 9.83 -14.64
CA ASN A 157 0.27 10.86 -14.15
C ASN A 157 0.61 11.35 -12.74
N THR A 158 1.69 10.85 -12.12
CA THR A 158 2.12 11.29 -10.78
C THR A 158 3.43 12.07 -10.83
N GLY A 159 3.33 13.40 -10.71
CA GLY A 159 4.47 14.31 -10.57
C GLY A 159 4.74 14.74 -9.13
N ASN A 160 5.49 15.84 -8.99
CA ASN A 160 5.91 16.40 -7.70
C ASN A 160 4.73 16.94 -6.87
N GLU A 161 3.60 17.25 -7.51
CA GLU A 161 2.36 17.69 -6.88
C GLU A 161 1.77 16.66 -5.90
N TYR A 162 2.14 15.38 -6.05
CA TYR A 162 1.76 14.30 -5.14
C TYR A 162 2.81 14.01 -4.06
N GLN A 163 3.94 14.73 -4.04
CA GLN A 163 5.02 14.49 -3.09
C GLN A 163 4.54 14.74 -1.65
N GLY A 164 4.68 13.73 -0.80
CA GLY A 164 4.26 13.80 0.61
C GLY A 164 2.74 13.73 0.83
N LYS A 165 1.95 13.53 -0.22
CA LYS A 165 0.51 13.26 -0.09
C LYS A 165 0.29 11.85 0.48
N GLU A 166 -0.80 11.71 1.22
CA GLU A 166 -1.24 10.44 1.79
C GLU A 166 -2.65 10.09 1.31
N ALA A 167 -2.95 8.80 1.28
CA ALA A 167 -4.26 8.27 0.92
C ALA A 167 -4.73 7.30 2.01
N GLN A 168 -5.99 7.42 2.42
CA GLN A 168 -6.56 6.56 3.46
C GLN A 168 -7.88 5.94 3.02
N VAL A 169 -7.99 4.63 3.23
CA VAL A 169 -9.16 3.83 2.92
C VAL A 169 -9.51 2.95 4.12
N LYS A 170 -10.78 2.96 4.52
CA LYS A 170 -11.34 2.11 5.55
C LYS A 170 -11.88 0.83 4.93
N TRP A 171 -11.28 -0.29 5.30
CA TRP A 171 -11.75 -1.61 4.89
C TRP A 171 -12.75 -2.16 5.91
N ILE A 172 -13.91 -2.61 5.43
CA ILE A 172 -15.00 -3.09 6.28
C ILE A 172 -15.35 -4.51 5.89
N PHE A 173 -15.23 -5.42 6.86
CA PHE A 173 -15.61 -6.82 6.73
C PHE A 173 -16.83 -7.10 7.59
N THR A 174 -17.85 -7.73 7.01
CA THR A 174 -19.10 -8.05 7.70
C THR A 174 -19.40 -9.55 7.59
N ALA A 175 -19.50 -10.22 8.73
CA ALA A 175 -19.94 -11.61 8.79
C ALA A 175 -21.43 -11.69 9.15
N GLN A 176 -22.19 -12.48 8.38
CA GLN A 176 -23.61 -12.72 8.61
C GLN A 176 -23.88 -14.22 8.81
N THR A 177 -24.60 -14.56 9.88
CA THR A 177 -25.07 -15.92 10.14
C THR A 177 -26.58 -16.00 9.95
N ASP A 178 -27.07 -17.14 9.44
CA ASP A 178 -28.50 -17.38 9.35
C ASP A 178 -29.08 -17.55 10.75
N LYS A 179 -29.99 -16.66 11.17
CA LYS A 179 -30.71 -16.77 12.45
C LYS A 179 -31.48 -18.09 12.51
N LYS A 180 -30.97 -19.07 13.26
CA LYS A 180 -31.72 -20.24 13.74
C LYS A 180 -31.59 -20.39 15.25
N ASP A 181 -31.80 -19.30 15.98
CA ASP A 181 -32.10 -19.39 17.41
C ASP A 181 -33.60 -19.62 17.57
N LYS A 182 -34.02 -20.87 17.39
CA LYS A 182 -35.22 -21.37 18.07
C LYS A 182 -34.76 -21.83 19.44
N ASP A 183 -34.67 -20.89 20.38
CA ASP A 183 -34.74 -21.22 21.80
C ASP A 183 -36.12 -21.83 22.05
N LYS A 184 -36.17 -23.17 22.04
CA LYS A 184 -37.32 -23.92 22.53
C LYS A 184 -37.17 -24.01 24.05
N ASP A 185 -37.42 -22.91 24.74
CA ASP A 185 -37.75 -23.00 26.15
C ASP A 185 -39.21 -23.44 26.29
N LYS A 186 -39.41 -24.74 26.55
CA LYS A 186 -40.67 -25.31 27.01
C LYS A 186 -40.49 -25.63 28.50
N GLY A 187 -40.96 -24.73 29.36
CA GLY A 187 -40.95 -24.95 30.81
C GLY A 187 -41.82 -23.97 31.58
N LYS A 188 -43.14 -24.13 31.45
CA LYS A 188 -44.23 -23.59 32.30
C LYS A 188 -43.81 -23.00 33.66
N ASP A 189 -44.23 -21.75 33.93
CA ASP A 189 -45.08 -21.52 35.10
C ASP A 189 -46.10 -20.39 34.87
N LYS A 190 -47.25 -20.54 35.52
CA LYS A 190 -48.48 -19.74 35.32
C LYS A 190 -48.50 -18.51 36.24
N ASP A 191 -49.23 -17.52 35.74
CA ASP A 191 -49.94 -16.46 36.48
C ASP A 191 -49.11 -15.49 37.35
N LYS A 192 -49.04 -14.24 36.88
CA LYS A 192 -49.75 -13.14 37.54
C LYS A 192 -49.77 -11.89 36.66
N ASP A 193 -51.00 -11.53 36.32
CA ASP A 193 -51.46 -10.21 35.92
C ASP A 193 -50.81 -9.09 36.74
N LYS A 194 -50.24 -8.10 36.05
CA LYS A 194 -50.01 -6.74 36.54
C LYS A 194 -49.50 -5.86 35.38
N GLU A 195 -50.47 -5.20 34.76
CA GLU A 195 -50.46 -3.80 34.34
C GLU A 195 -49.15 -3.24 33.75
N LYS A 196 -49.19 -2.99 32.44
CA LYS A 196 -48.36 -2.00 31.75
C LYS A 196 -48.44 -0.64 32.46
N PRO A 197 -47.30 0.04 32.67
CA PRO A 197 -47.22 1.49 32.59
C PRO A 197 -46.48 1.93 31.32
N PRO A 198 -46.61 3.21 30.94
CA PRO A 198 -46.57 3.66 29.56
C PRO A 198 -45.15 3.88 29.01
N ILE A 199 -45.08 3.95 27.69
CA ILE A 199 -43.98 4.52 26.92
C ILE A 199 -43.74 5.94 27.46
N ILE A 200 -42.61 6.14 28.14
CA ILE A 200 -42.05 7.47 28.40
C ILE A 200 -41.10 7.75 27.24
N THR A 201 -41.61 8.47 26.24
CA THR A 201 -40.76 9.24 25.33
C THR A 201 -40.25 10.45 26.12
N SER A 202 -39.09 10.30 26.75
CA SER A 202 -38.29 11.45 27.16
C SER A 202 -37.61 12.00 25.91
N PRO A 203 -37.79 13.29 25.57
CA PRO A 203 -36.91 13.96 24.62
C PRO A 203 -35.48 13.89 25.20
N ILE A 204 -34.54 13.32 24.45
CA ILE A 204 -33.12 13.57 24.70
C ILE A 204 -32.91 15.02 24.30
N GLU A 205 -32.81 15.87 25.30
CA GLU A 205 -32.36 17.25 25.19
C GLU A 205 -30.88 17.19 24.80
N GLU A 206 -30.60 17.55 23.55
CA GLU A 206 -29.25 17.75 23.02
C GLU A 206 -28.60 18.89 23.83
N PRO A 207 -27.44 18.69 24.46
CA PRO A 207 -26.79 19.79 25.17
C PRO A 207 -26.35 20.83 24.14
N GLU A 208 -26.95 22.02 24.18
CA GLU A 208 -26.45 23.18 23.44
C GLU A 208 -25.01 23.46 23.90
N SER A 209 -24.06 23.18 23.02
CA SER A 209 -22.67 23.60 23.15
C SER A 209 -22.62 25.12 23.32
N PRO A 210 -21.87 25.68 24.29
CA PRO A 210 -21.64 27.12 24.31
C PRO A 210 -20.91 27.55 23.02
N PRO A 211 -21.10 28.79 22.53
CA PRO A 211 -20.38 29.29 21.37
C PRO A 211 -18.88 29.18 21.61
N ILE A 212 -18.17 28.48 20.71
CA ILE A 212 -16.72 28.51 20.66
C ILE A 212 -16.36 29.90 20.16
N GLU A 213 -15.85 30.74 21.06
CA GLU A 213 -15.23 32.01 20.71
C GLU A 213 -13.91 31.67 19.98
N GLU A 214 -13.89 31.91 18.68
CA GLU A 214 -12.69 31.75 17.85
C GLU A 214 -11.65 32.78 18.31
N PRO A 215 -10.46 32.36 18.77
CA PRO A 215 -9.44 33.33 19.18
C PRO A 215 -8.96 34.08 17.94
N GLU A 216 -9.09 35.41 17.95
CA GLU A 216 -8.50 36.26 16.92
C GLU A 216 -6.99 35.94 16.79
N PRO A 217 -6.50 35.73 15.56
CA PRO A 217 -5.09 35.41 15.34
C PRO A 217 -4.22 36.58 15.79
N PRO A 218 -3.07 36.33 16.44
CA PRO A 218 -2.17 37.40 16.84
C PRO A 218 -1.69 38.18 15.61
N GLU A 219 -1.87 39.49 15.64
CA GLU A 219 -1.30 40.42 14.66
C GLU A 219 0.23 40.35 14.73
N HIS A 220 0.83 39.49 13.92
CA HIS A 220 2.27 39.51 13.69
C HIS A 220 2.61 40.77 12.88
N PRO A 221 3.60 41.58 13.30
CA PRO A 221 4.04 42.70 12.50
C PRO A 221 4.56 42.19 11.15
N ILE A 222 3.92 42.63 10.07
CA ILE A 222 4.33 42.36 8.69
C ILE A 222 5.71 43.01 8.51
N VAL A 223 6.76 42.19 8.53
CA VAL A 223 8.07 42.60 8.02
C VAL A 223 7.94 42.54 6.50
N VAL A 224 7.88 43.71 5.86
CA VAL A 224 7.97 43.83 4.41
C VAL A 224 9.38 43.37 4.01
N ILE A 225 9.47 42.15 3.49
CA ILE A 225 10.66 41.67 2.80
C ILE A 225 10.62 42.37 1.44
N GLU A 226 11.64 43.18 1.13
CA GLU A 226 11.78 43.74 -0.21
C GLU A 226 11.90 42.60 -1.23
N ASP A 227 11.03 42.60 -2.23
CA ASP A 227 11.06 41.65 -3.34
C ASP A 227 12.39 41.78 -4.11
N GLU A 228 13.31 40.83 -3.90
CA GLU A 228 14.41 40.62 -4.85
C GLU A 228 13.81 40.11 -6.17
N PRO A 229 14.23 40.66 -7.32
CA PRO A 229 13.69 40.25 -8.61
C PRO A 229 14.03 38.79 -8.88
N ILE A 230 12.98 37.96 -8.96
CA ILE A 230 13.04 36.55 -9.34
C ILE A 230 13.65 36.47 -10.76
N PRO A 231 14.72 35.69 -11.00
CA PRO A 231 15.27 35.51 -12.33
C PRO A 231 14.20 34.95 -13.28
N ALA A 232 13.81 35.72 -14.29
CA ALA A 232 12.88 35.28 -15.32
C ALA A 232 13.60 34.32 -16.29
N GLY A 233 13.57 33.03 -15.97
CA GLY A 233 13.98 31.93 -16.83
C GLY A 233 13.46 30.61 -16.29
N PRO A 234 13.07 29.63 -17.14
CA PRO A 234 12.61 28.34 -16.65
C PRO A 234 13.74 27.63 -15.88
N PRO A 235 13.50 27.11 -14.66
CA PRO A 235 14.45 26.21 -14.03
C PRO A 235 14.49 24.87 -14.80
N ASP A 236 15.61 24.59 -15.46
CA ASP A 236 15.83 23.33 -16.19
C ASP A 236 16.29 22.18 -15.25
N MET A 237 15.35 21.29 -14.91
CA MET A 237 15.46 19.82 -14.61
C MET A 237 16.19 19.28 -13.35
N PRO A 238 15.76 18.10 -12.80
CA PRO A 238 15.93 16.78 -13.43
C PRO A 238 14.66 15.91 -13.53
N LYS A 239 14.49 15.26 -14.70
CA LYS A 239 13.58 14.13 -14.90
C LYS A 239 14.26 12.86 -14.40
N THR A 240 13.80 12.27 -13.29
CA THR A 240 14.23 10.93 -12.87
C THR A 240 13.18 9.89 -13.23
N GLY A 241 12.98 9.72 -14.53
CA GLY A 241 12.72 8.41 -15.13
C GLY A 241 13.86 8.21 -16.12
N GLU A 242 14.62 7.11 -15.98
CA GLU A 242 15.78 6.83 -16.83
C GLU A 242 15.39 6.97 -18.32
N GLY A 243 15.85 8.05 -18.96
CA GLY A 243 15.89 8.09 -20.42
C GLY A 243 16.79 6.96 -20.89
N PHE A 244 16.38 6.23 -21.93
CA PHE A 244 17.19 5.17 -22.51
C PHE A 244 18.65 5.63 -22.69
N PRO A 245 19.65 4.91 -22.17
CA PRO A 245 21.06 5.33 -22.14
C PRO A 245 21.72 5.26 -23.53
N TYR A 246 21.09 5.81 -24.56
CA TYR A 246 21.58 5.92 -25.93
C TYR A 246 23.04 6.38 -26.04
N PRO A 247 23.55 7.38 -25.27
CA PRO A 247 24.96 7.74 -25.36
C PRO A 247 25.91 6.59 -24.98
N PHE A 248 25.52 5.75 -24.01
CA PHE A 248 26.32 4.59 -23.60
C PHE A 248 26.25 3.46 -24.64
N TYR A 249 25.09 3.24 -25.27
CA TYR A 249 24.97 2.27 -26.37
C TYR A 249 25.76 2.70 -27.61
N ILE A 250 25.74 3.99 -27.96
CA ILE A 250 26.52 4.54 -29.07
C ILE A 250 28.01 4.42 -28.78
N ALA A 251 28.46 4.76 -27.57
CA ALA A 251 29.84 4.60 -27.15
C ALA A 251 30.28 3.12 -27.17
N GLY A 252 29.44 2.20 -26.70
CA GLY A 252 29.69 0.76 -26.75
C GLY A 252 29.80 0.22 -28.17
N ALA A 253 28.89 0.61 -29.06
CA ALA A 253 28.93 0.23 -30.48
C ALA A 253 30.19 0.76 -31.19
N ALA A 254 30.60 1.99 -30.90
CA ALA A 254 31.82 2.58 -31.44
C ALA A 254 33.08 1.83 -30.95
N ALA A 255 33.12 1.44 -29.68
CA ALA A 255 34.24 0.67 -29.12
C ALA A 255 34.37 -0.71 -29.79
N ILE A 256 33.25 -1.39 -30.05
CA ILE A 256 33.23 -2.68 -30.77
C ILE A 256 33.77 -2.52 -32.20
N LEU A 257 33.32 -1.49 -32.94
CA LEU A 257 33.77 -1.23 -34.31
C LEU A 257 35.27 -0.91 -34.38
N LEU A 258 35.79 -0.14 -33.43
CA LEU A 258 37.23 0.14 -33.33
C LEU A 258 38.04 -1.12 -33.00
N GLY A 259 37.53 -1.98 -32.11
CA GLY A 259 38.15 -3.26 -31.78
C GLY A 259 38.26 -4.18 -33.00
N VAL A 260 37.18 -4.33 -33.78
CA VAL A 260 37.19 -5.13 -35.01
C VAL A 260 38.15 -4.53 -36.06
N GLY A 261 38.21 -3.20 -36.17
CA GLY A 261 39.13 -2.51 -37.07
C GLY A 261 40.61 -2.72 -36.70
N MET A 262 40.94 -2.82 -35.40
CA MET A 262 42.31 -3.11 -34.95
C MET A 262 42.71 -4.56 -35.16
N ILE A 263 41.77 -5.51 -35.04
CA ILE A 263 42.04 -6.94 -35.35
C ILE A 263 42.34 -7.10 -36.84
N LYS A 264 41.57 -6.43 -37.70
CA LYS A 264 41.76 -6.50 -39.16
C LYS A 264 43.04 -5.81 -39.65
N LYS A 265 43.55 -4.82 -38.91
CA LYS A 265 44.82 -4.12 -39.21
C LYS A 265 46.05 -4.95 -38.84
N ASN A 266 45.89 -6.01 -38.04
CA ASN A 266 46.99 -6.90 -37.65
C ASN A 266 47.05 -8.18 -38.52
N GLU A 267 46.20 -8.29 -39.54
CA GLU A 267 46.18 -9.42 -40.50
C GLU A 267 46.71 -9.04 -41.91
N GLU A 268 47.28 -7.84 -42.09
CA GLU A 268 48.12 -7.44 -43.24
C GLU A 268 49.57 -7.20 -42.79
#